data_AF-A0A3D0DBF6-F1
#
_entry.id   AF-A0A3D0DBF6-F1
#
_cell.length_a   1.000
_cell.length_b   1.000
_cell.length_c   1.000
_cell.angle_alpha   90.00
_cell.angle_beta   90.00
_cell.angle_gamma   90.00
#
_symmetry.space_group_name_H-M   'P 1'
#
loop_
_entity.id
_entity.type
_entity.pdbx_description
1 polymer ?
#
loop_
_entity_poly.entity_id
_entity_poly.type
_entity_poly.pdbx_seq_one_letter_code
_entity_poly.pdbx_strand_id
1 'polypeptide(L)'
;MAFAIPSLLLKQLYTFGSLKNNRHGVRFAIKNRLSDAQITGLHGVSIGKQEIPLTAVTLELDDGQTFKPEDLTPEKPLDFPLRRVLHVICAVDRLPEGKYSIEVRFSASPFGKLTLKVEDAISEEEENVIKIPRKPADDYAPDIIAERQKFVGEFTGKKLEH
;
A
#
# COMPACT_ATOMS: atom_id res chain seq x y z
N MET A 1 -24.26 16.09 7.71
CA MET A 1 -24.17 14.94 8.63
C MET A 1 -22.81 14.28 8.41
N ALA A 2 -21.95 14.20 9.43
CA ALA A 2 -20.67 13.51 9.32
C ALA A 2 -20.93 12.00 9.41
N PHE A 3 -20.82 11.29 8.29
CA PHE A 3 -20.91 9.84 8.27
C PHE A 3 -19.62 9.28 8.86
N ALA A 4 -19.67 8.77 10.09
CA ALA A 4 -18.50 8.17 10.71
C ALA A 4 -18.21 6.83 10.00
N ILE A 5 -17.07 6.74 9.32
CA ILE A 5 -16.65 5.49 8.67
C ILE A 5 -16.34 4.46 9.77
N PRO A 6 -17.00 3.29 9.77
CA PRO A 6 -16.70 2.21 10.71
C PRO A 6 -15.21 1.83 10.70
N SER A 7 -14.64 1.61 11.89
CA SER A 7 -13.21 1.27 12.04
C SER A 7 -12.82 0.03 11.25
N LEU A 8 -13.73 -0.95 11.10
CA LEU A 8 -13.50 -2.15 10.30
C LEU A 8 -13.29 -1.83 8.82
N LEU A 9 -14.07 -0.89 8.25
CA LEU A 9 -13.91 -0.47 6.86
C LEU A 9 -12.62 0.34 6.66
N LEU A 10 -12.23 1.15 7.64
CA LEU A 10 -10.94 1.84 7.59
C LEU A 10 -9.79 0.84 7.55
N LYS A 11 -9.80 -0.20 8.39
CA LYS A 11 -8.78 -1.27 8.37
C LYS A 11 -8.67 -1.94 7.00
N GLN A 12 -9.76 -2.04 6.25
CA GLN A 12 -9.73 -2.62 4.90
C GLN A 12 -8.96 -1.77 3.90
N LEU A 13 -8.73 -0.48 4.16
CA LEU A 13 -7.86 0.35 3.33
C LEU A 13 -6.41 -0.15 3.35
N TYR A 14 -5.99 -0.77 4.44
CA TYR A 14 -4.64 -1.30 4.55
C TYR A 14 -4.46 -2.56 3.71
N THR A 15 -3.32 -2.67 3.03
CA THR A 15 -2.93 -3.91 2.34
C THR A 15 -2.06 -4.74 3.29
N PHE A 16 -2.63 -5.83 3.82
CA PHE A 16 -1.89 -6.75 4.70
C PHE A 16 -0.63 -7.31 4.02
N GLY A 17 0.48 -7.40 4.76
CA GLY A 17 1.79 -7.82 4.23
C GLY A 17 2.44 -6.78 3.32
N SER A 18 1.97 -5.53 3.33
CA SER A 18 2.59 -4.45 2.57
C SER A 18 3.72 -3.75 3.33
N LEU A 19 3.77 -3.90 4.67
CA LEU A 19 4.84 -3.37 5.49
C LEU A 19 6.16 -4.09 5.17
N LYS A 20 7.11 -3.35 4.59
CA LYS A 20 8.39 -3.89 4.14
C LYS A 20 9.51 -2.87 4.30
N ASN A 21 10.71 -3.39 4.53
CA ASN A 21 11.93 -2.59 4.42
C ASN A 21 12.26 -2.37 2.93
N ASN A 22 12.39 -1.12 2.51
CA ASN A 22 12.86 -0.69 1.20
C ASN A 22 14.31 -0.16 1.33
N ARG A 23 14.99 0.08 0.20
CA ARG A 23 16.28 0.79 0.16
C ARG A 23 16.20 2.20 0.74
N HIS A 24 15.03 2.83 0.67
CA HIS A 24 14.79 4.21 1.11
C HIS A 24 14.13 4.31 2.50
N GLY A 25 14.07 3.21 3.26
CA GLY A 25 13.47 3.18 4.60
C GLY A 25 12.38 2.12 4.71
N VAL A 26 11.26 2.43 5.34
CA VAL A 26 10.13 1.50 5.54
C VAL A 26 8.97 1.93 4.65
N ARG A 27 8.30 0.99 3.99
CA ARG A 27 7.11 1.28 3.18
C ARG A 27 5.93 0.39 3.54
N PHE A 28 4.72 0.91 3.33
CA PHE A 28 3.49 0.12 3.36
C PHE A 28 2.48 0.69 2.36
N ALA A 29 1.39 -0.02 2.09
CA ALA A 29 0.43 0.34 1.04
C ALA A 29 -1.00 0.48 1.58
N ILE A 30 -1.63 1.58 1.20
CA ILE A 30 -3.05 1.86 1.43
C ILE A 30 -3.76 1.78 0.07
N LYS A 31 -4.81 0.98 -0.02
CA LYS A 31 -5.65 0.86 -1.21
C LYS A 31 -7.01 1.48 -0.91
N ASN A 32 -7.50 2.36 -1.77
CA ASN A 32 -8.86 2.84 -1.62
C ASN A 32 -9.86 1.70 -1.88
N ARG A 33 -10.61 1.33 -0.84
CA ARG A 33 -11.69 0.34 -0.88
C ARG A 33 -13.04 0.93 -0.43
N LEU A 34 -13.11 2.26 -0.32
CA LEU A 34 -14.33 3.00 0.01
C LEU A 34 -15.05 3.40 -1.28
N SER A 35 -15.18 4.69 -1.54
CA SER A 35 -15.64 5.28 -2.82
C SER A 35 -14.56 6.20 -3.37
N ASP A 36 -14.78 6.76 -4.56
CA ASP A 36 -13.90 7.79 -5.11
C ASP A 36 -13.71 8.93 -4.09
N ALA A 37 -12.45 9.31 -3.92
CA ALA A 37 -12.02 10.22 -2.87
C ALA A 37 -10.80 11.02 -3.30
N GLN A 38 -10.55 12.08 -2.55
CA GLN A 38 -9.40 12.95 -2.71
C GLN A 38 -8.73 13.13 -1.36
N ILE A 39 -7.44 12.83 -1.25
CA ILE A 39 -6.67 13.07 -0.03
C ILE A 39 -6.32 14.56 0.02
N THR A 40 -6.79 15.23 1.07
CA THR A 40 -6.63 16.68 1.26
C THR A 40 -5.63 17.03 2.36
N GLY A 41 -4.96 16.03 2.94
CA GLY A 41 -3.90 16.25 3.94
C GLY A 41 -3.49 14.99 4.68
N LEU A 42 -2.21 14.91 5.05
CA LEU A 42 -1.66 13.88 5.93
C LEU A 42 -1.24 14.53 7.24
N HIS A 43 -1.79 14.04 8.36
CA HIS A 43 -1.65 14.65 9.70
C HIS A 43 -0.71 13.89 10.62
N GLY A 44 -0.45 12.61 10.35
CA GLY A 44 0.50 11.83 11.14
C GLY A 44 0.63 10.40 10.67
N VAL A 45 1.83 9.85 10.85
CA VAL A 45 2.16 8.45 10.59
C VAL A 45 2.95 7.92 11.79
N SER A 46 2.60 6.75 12.29
CA SER A 46 3.41 6.04 13.28
C SER A 46 3.54 4.56 12.94
N ILE A 47 4.69 3.98 13.29
CA ILE A 47 4.98 2.56 13.15
C ILE A 47 5.56 2.05 14.47
N GLY A 48 4.95 1.01 15.03
CA GLY A 48 5.19 0.56 16.40
C GLY A 48 4.90 1.68 17.42
N LYS A 49 5.93 2.05 18.18
CA LYS A 49 5.87 3.14 19.18
C LYS A 49 6.46 4.45 18.66
N GLN A 50 6.93 4.48 17.41
CA GLN A 50 7.62 5.64 16.84
C GLN A 50 6.69 6.46 15.97
N GLU A 51 6.55 7.75 16.30
CA GLU A 51 5.92 8.72 15.42
C GLU A 51 6.93 9.20 14.37
N ILE A 52 6.51 9.20 13.11
CA ILE A 52 7.36 9.51 11.96
C ILE A 52 7.10 10.97 11.56
N PRO A 53 8.15 11.81 11.51
CA PRO A 53 8.02 13.18 11.03
C PRO A 53 7.46 13.20 9.60
N LEU A 54 6.46 14.05 9.33
CA LEU A 54 5.87 14.17 7.99
C LEU A 54 6.89 14.59 6.92
N THR A 55 7.95 15.29 7.33
CA THR A 55 9.08 15.64 6.45
C THR A 55 9.89 14.43 5.98
N ALA A 56 9.81 13.31 6.70
CA ALA A 56 10.42 12.03 6.35
C ALA A 56 9.44 11.08 5.64
N VAL A 57 8.22 11.53 5.34
CA VAL A 57 7.21 10.72 4.64
C VAL A 57 7.10 11.19 3.18
N THR A 58 7.09 10.23 2.26
CA THR A 58 6.78 10.44 0.85
C THR A 58 5.61 9.53 0.47
N LEU A 59 4.70 10.07 -0.32
CA LEU A 59 3.53 9.34 -0.82
C LEU A 59 3.74 9.06 -2.29
N GLU A 60 3.60 7.81 -2.72
CA GLU A 60 3.83 7.38 -4.11
C GLU A 60 2.58 6.66 -4.63
N LEU A 61 2.05 7.12 -5.75
CA LEU A 61 0.97 6.44 -6.46
C LEU A 61 1.51 5.28 -7.30
N ASP A 62 0.62 4.36 -7.65
CA ASP A 62 0.91 3.20 -8.50
C ASP A 62 1.37 3.54 -9.94
N ASP A 63 1.23 4.80 -10.37
CA ASP A 63 1.80 5.31 -11.63
C ASP A 63 3.19 5.95 -11.47
N GLY A 64 3.76 5.93 -10.26
CA GLY A 64 5.07 6.48 -9.93
C GLY A 64 5.08 7.97 -9.58
N GLN A 65 3.93 8.65 -9.59
CA GLN A 65 3.86 10.03 -9.11
C GLN A 65 4.11 10.09 -7.60
N THR A 66 4.98 11.00 -7.18
CA THR A 66 5.33 11.20 -5.77
C THR A 66 4.84 12.55 -5.26
N PHE A 67 4.42 12.56 -4.00
CA PHE A 67 3.86 13.73 -3.32
C PHE A 67 4.46 13.81 -1.93
N LYS A 68 4.75 15.04 -1.50
CA LYS A 68 5.08 15.29 -0.10
C LYS A 68 3.80 15.59 0.68
N PRO A 69 3.75 15.22 1.97
CA PRO A 69 2.64 15.57 2.85
C PRO A 69 2.33 17.07 2.89
N GLU A 70 3.35 17.93 2.75
CA GLU A 70 3.21 19.41 2.73
C GLU A 70 2.47 19.95 1.50
N ASP A 71 2.48 19.21 0.39
CA ASP A 71 1.77 19.58 -0.84
C ASP A 71 0.28 19.24 -0.82
N LEU A 72 -0.15 18.41 0.14
CA LEU A 72 -1.53 17.93 0.24
C LEU A 72 -2.37 18.91 1.05
N THR A 73 -3.14 19.72 0.34
CA THR A 73 -4.09 20.67 0.96
C THR A 73 -5.48 20.51 0.33
N PRO A 74 -6.54 21.06 0.93
CA PRO A 74 -7.86 21.10 0.30
C PRO A 74 -7.87 21.80 -1.07
N GLU A 75 -6.96 22.75 -1.29
CA GLU A 75 -6.79 23.49 -2.56
C GLU A 75 -5.98 22.69 -3.60
N LYS A 76 -5.11 21.78 -3.14
CA LYS A 76 -4.30 20.90 -3.98
C LYS A 76 -4.44 19.44 -3.51
N PRO A 77 -5.62 18.83 -3.70
CA PRO A 77 -5.84 17.45 -3.27
C PRO A 77 -5.09 16.45 -4.16
N LEU A 78 -4.81 15.28 -3.60
CA LEU A 78 -4.36 14.11 -4.36
C LEU A 78 -5.56 13.22 -4.69
N ASP A 79 -5.76 12.93 -5.97
CA ASP A 79 -6.80 12.02 -6.42
C ASP A 79 -6.53 10.59 -5.94
N PHE A 80 -7.46 10.06 -5.17
CA PHE A 80 -7.41 8.71 -4.63
C PHE A 80 -8.70 7.97 -4.96
N PRO A 81 -8.97 7.69 -6.25
CA PRO A 81 -10.20 7.03 -6.68
C PRO A 81 -10.28 5.59 -6.17
N LEU A 82 -11.46 4.97 -6.29
CA LEU A 82 -11.69 3.58 -5.89
C LEU A 82 -10.65 2.65 -6.54
N ARG A 83 -10.13 1.70 -5.75
CA ARG A 83 -9.07 0.73 -6.11
C ARG A 83 -7.67 1.30 -6.33
N ARG A 84 -7.47 2.62 -6.29
CA ARG A 84 -6.14 3.22 -6.36
C ARG A 84 -5.28 2.79 -5.17
N VAL A 85 -3.98 2.62 -5.39
CA VAL A 85 -3.01 2.23 -4.35
C VAL A 85 -2.06 3.39 -4.11
N LEU A 86 -1.85 3.71 -2.83
CA LEU A 86 -0.89 4.69 -2.37
C LEU A 86 0.14 4.00 -1.48
N HIS A 87 1.40 4.10 -1.88
CA HIS A 87 2.53 3.68 -1.08
C HIS A 87 2.94 4.83 -0.16
N VAL A 88 3.02 4.53 1.14
CA VAL A 88 3.56 5.44 2.15
C VAL A 88 4.99 4.99 2.41
N ILE A 89 5.96 5.84 2.06
CA ILE A 89 7.39 5.58 2.21
C ILE A 89 7.90 6.48 3.33
N CYS A 90 8.43 5.87 4.37
CA CYS A 90 8.97 6.54 5.54
C CYS A 90 10.50 6.40 5.52
N ALA A 91 11.21 7.52 5.41
CA ALA A 91 12.67 7.59 5.47
C ALA A 91 13.15 7.43 6.92
N VAL A 92 13.00 6.21 7.44
CA VAL A 92 13.42 5.79 8.78
C VAL A 92 14.31 4.55 8.66
N ASP A 93 14.99 4.21 9.76
CA ASP A 93 15.80 3.01 9.83
C ASP A 93 14.97 1.75 9.54
N ARG A 94 15.65 0.74 8.99
CA ARG A 94 15.04 -0.56 8.76
C ARG A 94 14.54 -1.15 10.07
N LEU A 95 13.31 -1.65 10.02
CA LEU A 95 12.69 -2.29 11.17
C LEU A 95 13.13 -3.76 11.22
N PRO A 96 13.54 -4.27 12.41
CA PRO A 96 13.75 -5.70 12.62
C PRO A 96 12.49 -6.51 12.32
N GLU A 97 12.67 -7.82 12.16
CA GLU A 97 11.52 -8.72 12.09
C GLU A 97 10.64 -8.60 13.33
N GLY A 98 9.33 -8.64 13.12
CA GLY A 98 8.38 -8.51 14.21
C GLY A 98 7.05 -7.90 13.79
N LYS A 99 6.15 -7.79 14.76
CA LYS A 99 4.84 -7.17 14.59
C LYS A 99 4.89 -5.69 14.95
N TYR A 100 4.27 -4.87 14.13
CA TYR A 100 4.21 -3.43 14.29
C TYR A 100 2.78 -2.93 14.18
N SER A 101 2.38 -2.07 15.11
CA SER A 101 1.17 -1.26 14.99
C SER A 101 1.42 -0.09 14.03
N ILE A 102 0.58 0.10 13.03
CA ILE A 102 0.66 1.22 12.10
C ILE A 102 -0.55 2.11 12.35
N GLU A 103 -0.30 3.40 12.54
CA GLU A 103 -1.34 4.43 12.59
C GLU A 103 -1.11 5.48 11.50
N VAL A 104 -2.17 5.80 10.76
CA VAL A 104 -2.14 6.87 9.75
C VAL A 104 -3.34 7.76 9.97
N ARG A 105 -3.08 9.06 10.18
CA ARG A 105 -4.08 10.10 10.35
C ARG A 105 -4.06 10.98 9.10
N PHE A 106 -5.17 11.04 8.37
CA PHE A 106 -5.26 11.79 7.12
C PHE A 106 -6.65 12.40 6.94
N SER A 107 -6.80 13.32 6.00
CA SER A 107 -8.09 13.85 5.57
C SER A 107 -8.36 13.47 4.13
N ALA A 108 -9.59 13.04 3.86
CA ALA A 108 -10.03 12.74 2.51
C ALA A 108 -11.44 13.29 2.28
N SER A 109 -11.68 13.95 1.15
CA SER A 109 -13.02 14.33 0.71
C SER A 109 -13.67 13.15 -0.02
N PRO A 110 -14.95 12.80 0.25
CA PRO A 110 -15.91 13.50 1.13
C PRO A 110 -15.92 13.02 2.60
N PHE A 111 -14.98 12.18 3.01
CA PHE A 111 -15.00 11.46 4.29
C PHE A 111 -14.52 12.24 5.52
N GLY A 112 -13.87 13.39 5.35
CA GLY A 112 -13.29 14.17 6.44
C GLY A 112 -12.01 13.54 7.01
N LYS A 113 -11.81 13.68 8.32
CA LYS A 113 -10.62 13.17 9.04
C LYS A 113 -10.78 11.68 9.33
N LEU A 114 -9.79 10.88 8.92
CA LEU A 114 -9.75 9.44 9.09
C LEU A 114 -8.50 9.03 9.87
N THR A 115 -8.67 8.02 10.72
CA THR A 115 -7.56 7.40 11.47
C THR A 115 -7.57 5.91 11.21
N LEU A 116 -6.58 5.46 10.42
CA LEU A 116 -6.31 4.05 10.16
C LEU A 116 -5.43 3.50 11.28
N LYS A 117 -5.85 2.40 11.93
CA LYS A 117 -5.05 1.67 12.92
C LYS A 117 -5.05 0.18 12.59
N VAL A 118 -3.89 -0.38 12.28
CA VAL A 118 -3.71 -1.78 11.89
C VAL A 118 -2.45 -2.35 12.53
N GLU A 119 -2.32 -3.67 12.46
CA GLU A 119 -1.08 -4.36 12.79
C GLU A 119 -0.61 -5.11 11.54
N ASP A 120 0.69 -5.07 11.28
CA ASP A 120 1.33 -5.87 10.24
C ASP A 120 2.66 -6.42 10.75
N ALA A 121 3.24 -7.37 10.03
CA ALA A 121 4.53 -7.94 10.38
C ALA A 121 5.57 -7.64 9.30
N ILE A 122 6.80 -7.38 9.74
CA ILE A 122 7.97 -7.53 8.89
C ILE A 122 8.52 -8.92 9.15
N SER A 123 8.58 -9.72 8.11
CA SER A 123 9.38 -10.92 8.03
C SER A 123 10.50 -10.68 7.01
N GLU A 124 11.60 -11.41 7.11
CA GLU A 124 12.50 -11.58 5.97
C GLU A 124 11.66 -11.98 4.77
N GLU A 125 11.69 -11.15 3.73
CA GLU A 125 11.34 -11.64 2.42
C GLU A 125 12.45 -12.62 2.08
N GLU A 126 12.14 -13.92 2.08
CA GLU A 126 12.90 -14.84 1.26
C GLU A 126 12.82 -14.28 -0.17
N GLU A 127 13.83 -13.52 -0.61
CA GLU A 127 13.93 -13.00 -1.98
C GLU A 127 13.88 -14.16 -3.01
N ASN A 128 14.03 -15.40 -2.54
CA ASN A 128 13.94 -16.65 -3.29
C ASN A 128 12.61 -17.40 -3.19
N VAL A 129 11.50 -16.78 -2.76
CA VAL A 129 10.19 -17.43 -2.97
C VAL A 129 9.89 -17.41 -4.46
N ILE A 130 9.97 -18.58 -5.08
CA ILE A 130 9.57 -18.81 -6.47
C ILE A 130 8.08 -18.44 -6.61
N LYS A 131 7.79 -17.36 -7.35
CA LYS A 131 6.43 -16.79 -7.50
C LYS A 131 5.90 -17.04 -8.91
N ILE A 132 4.61 -17.35 -8.98
CA ILE A 132 3.88 -17.44 -10.24
C ILE A 132 3.77 -16.03 -10.86
N PRO A 133 4.10 -15.83 -12.15
CA PRO A 133 3.93 -14.55 -12.84
C PRO A 133 2.51 -13.99 -12.72
N ARG A 134 2.38 -12.67 -12.50
CA ARG A 134 1.09 -11.96 -12.44
C ARG A 134 1.16 -10.59 -13.09
N LYS A 135 0.05 -10.13 -13.67
CA LYS A 135 -0.13 -8.82 -14.30
C LYS A 135 -1.32 -8.11 -13.64
N PRO A 136 -1.10 -7.25 -12.63
CA PRO A 136 -2.19 -6.67 -11.83
C PRO A 136 -3.23 -5.87 -12.62
N ALA A 137 -2.82 -5.26 -13.74
CA ALA A 137 -3.70 -4.47 -14.61
C ALA A 137 -4.66 -5.32 -15.45
N ASP A 138 -4.21 -6.51 -15.91
CA ASP A 138 -5.01 -7.47 -16.67
C ASP A 138 -4.43 -8.87 -16.49
N ASP A 139 -4.91 -9.58 -15.47
CA ASP A 139 -4.33 -10.84 -15.03
C ASP A 139 -4.85 -12.07 -15.81
N TYR A 140 -5.70 -11.83 -16.82
CA TYR A 140 -6.36 -12.85 -17.65
C TYR A 140 -6.05 -12.70 -19.15
N ALA A 141 -5.25 -11.71 -19.53
CA ALA A 141 -4.84 -11.54 -20.91
C ALA A 141 -4.04 -12.77 -21.43
N PRO A 142 -4.09 -13.06 -22.74
CA PRO A 142 -3.41 -14.24 -23.31
C PRO A 142 -1.90 -14.27 -23.04
N ASP A 143 -1.25 -13.11 -22.94
CA ASP A 143 0.19 -12.98 -22.66
C ASP A 143 0.55 -13.47 -21.26
N ILE A 144 -0.15 -13.03 -20.22
CA ILE A 144 0.13 -13.45 -18.84
C ILE A 144 -0.26 -14.92 -18.59
N ILE A 145 -1.26 -15.44 -19.31
CA ILE A 145 -1.61 -16.86 -19.30
C ILE A 145 -0.45 -17.70 -19.89
N ALA A 146 0.07 -17.31 -21.05
CA ALA A 146 1.18 -18.02 -21.69
C ALA A 146 2.45 -18.00 -20.82
N GLU A 147 2.74 -16.87 -20.18
CA GLU A 147 3.88 -16.73 -19.27
C GLU A 147 3.77 -17.69 -18.07
N ARG A 148 2.58 -17.87 -17.51
CA ARG A 148 2.33 -18.85 -16.44
C ARG A 148 2.46 -20.29 -16.91
N GLN A 149 1.92 -20.62 -18.06
CA GLN A 149 2.03 -21.97 -18.62
C GLN A 149 3.51 -22.34 -18.83
N LYS A 150 4.30 -21.39 -19.34
CA LYS A 150 5.75 -21.54 -19.48
C LYS A 150 6.43 -21.74 -18.11
N PHE A 151 6.11 -20.88 -17.15
CA PHE A 151 6.62 -21.00 -15.78
C PHE A 151 6.31 -22.37 -15.15
N VAL A 152 5.08 -22.89 -15.30
CA VAL A 152 4.71 -24.22 -14.79
C VAL A 152 5.55 -25.30 -15.47
N GLY A 153 5.76 -25.20 -16.78
CA GLY A 153 6.62 -26.13 -17.52
C GLY A 153 8.07 -26.12 -17.03
N GLU A 154 8.64 -24.93 -16.82
CA GLU A 154 10.01 -24.76 -16.32
C GLU A 154 10.15 -25.22 -14.86
N PHE A 155 9.18 -24.89 -14.02
CA PHE A 155 9.21 -25.20 -12.59
C PHE A 155 8.97 -26.69 -12.30
N THR A 156 8.05 -27.33 -13.01
CA THR A 156 7.66 -28.73 -12.77
C THR A 156 8.37 -29.74 -13.69
N GLY A 157 9.00 -29.27 -14.77
CA GLY A 157 9.56 -30.11 -15.83
C GLY A 157 8.50 -30.83 -16.68
N LYS A 158 7.21 -30.50 -16.53
CA LYS A 158 6.10 -31.14 -17.26
C LYS A 158 5.42 -30.17 -18.21
N LYS A 159 5.10 -30.63 -19.42
CA LYS A 159 4.19 -29.91 -20.31
C LYS A 159 2.76 -30.03 -19.80
N LEU A 160 2.03 -28.92 -19.85
CA LEU A 160 0.60 -28.92 -19.59
C LEU A 160 -0.12 -29.56 -20.78
N GLU A 161 -0.89 -30.61 -20.51
CA GLU A 161 -1.79 -31.23 -21.49
C GLU A 161 -3.18 -30.67 -21.24
N HIS A 162 -3.73 -29.98 -22.24
CA HIS A 162 -5.04 -29.34 -22.20
C HIS A 162 -5.88 -29.84 -23.39
#